data_AF-A0A9E5Q6G6-F1
#
_entry.id   AF-A0A9E5Q6G6-F1
#
_cell.length_a   1.000
_cell.length_b   1.000
_cell.length_c   1.000
_cell.angle_alpha   90.00
_cell.angle_beta   90.00
_cell.angle_gamma   90.00
#
_symmetry.space_group_name_H-M   'P 1'
#
loop_
_entity.id
_entity.type
_entity.pdbx_description
1 polymer ?
#
loop_
_entity_poly.entity_id
_entity_poly.type
_entity_poly.pdbx_seq_one_letter_code
_entity_poly.pdbx_strand_id
1 'polypeptide(L)'
;DYLIYAYLQRGEDEKAKKAVQKMMEVKQLQNHLGAAYAVAAGKTRYNLEREEWDKAAQIDMEVANTFLLEKYPAAQSMIYF
;
A
#
# COMPACT_ATOMS: atom_id res chain seq x y z
N ASP A 1 6.94 2.27 -1.28
CA ASP A 1 5.92 3.28 -1.68
C ASP A 1 6.47 4.28 -2.72
N TYR A 2 7.58 4.98 -2.49
CA TYR A 2 8.06 6.04 -3.41
C TYR A 2 8.29 5.58 -4.85
N LEU A 3 8.80 4.35 -5.07
CA LEU A 3 8.94 3.80 -6.41
C LEU A 3 7.59 3.60 -7.12
N ILE A 4 6.57 3.14 -6.38
CA ILE A 4 5.21 2.96 -6.90
C ILE A 4 4.67 4.33 -7.31
N TYR A 5 4.81 5.33 -6.43
CA TYR A 5 4.39 6.70 -6.72
C TYR A 5 5.11 7.27 -7.96
N ALA A 6 6.42 7.09 -8.08
CA ALA A 6 7.19 7.56 -9.23
C ALA A 6 6.74 6.92 -10.56
N TYR A 7 6.37 5.63 -10.55
CA TYR A 7 5.78 4.99 -11.73
C TYR A 7 4.41 5.56 -12.08
N LEU A 8 3.55 5.77 -11.09
CA LEU A 8 2.21 6.35 -11.29
C LEU A 8 2.26 7.76 -11.86
N GLN A 9 3.14 8.62 -11.34
CA GLN A 9 3.35 9.99 -11.84
C GLN A 9 3.85 10.05 -13.30
N ARG A 10 4.34 8.93 -13.84
CA ARG A 10 4.79 8.80 -15.23
C ARG A 10 3.79 8.04 -16.12
N GLY A 11 2.62 7.67 -15.60
CA GLY A 11 1.65 6.82 -16.29
C GLY A 11 2.12 5.38 -16.52
N GLU A 12 3.10 4.91 -15.73
CA GLU A 12 3.69 3.57 -15.86
C GLU A 12 2.95 2.54 -14.97
N ASP A 13 1.64 2.46 -15.14
CA ASP A 13 0.71 1.69 -14.28
C ASP A 13 1.12 0.22 -14.10
N GLU A 14 1.57 -0.44 -15.16
CA GLU A 14 2.02 -1.84 -15.10
C GLU A 14 3.29 -2.02 -14.25
N LYS A 15 4.20 -1.03 -14.27
CA LYS A 15 5.37 -1.07 -13.38
C LYS A 15 4.98 -0.77 -11.94
N ALA A 16 4.05 0.16 -11.72
CA ALA A 16 3.49 0.43 -10.40
C ALA A 16 2.85 -0.83 -9.81
N LYS A 17 2.02 -1.54 -10.60
CA LYS A 17 1.37 -2.80 -10.21
C LYS A 17 2.39 -3.86 -9.78
N LYS A 18 3.42 -4.09 -10.60
CA LYS A 18 4.50 -5.03 -10.28
C LYS A 18 5.26 -4.65 -9.01
N ALA A 19 5.50 -3.36 -8.78
CA ALA A 19 6.15 -2.89 -7.57
C ALA A 19 5.29 -3.12 -6.32
N VAL A 20 3.96 -2.91 -6.41
CA VAL A 20 3.01 -3.26 -5.33
C VAL A 20 3.03 -4.76 -5.05
N GLN A 21 2.92 -5.59 -6.08
CA GLN A 21 2.96 -7.05 -5.95
C GLN A 21 4.24 -7.53 -5.25
N LYS A 22 5.40 -7.04 -5.70
CA LYS A 22 6.69 -7.36 -5.09
C LYS A 22 6.78 -6.91 -3.62
N MET A 23 6.21 -5.74 -3.29
CA MET A 23 6.14 -5.26 -1.91
C MET A 23 5.29 -6.21 -1.04
N MET A 24 4.19 -6.71 -1.58
CA MET A 24 3.26 -7.61 -0.90
C MET A 24 3.82 -9.03 -0.67
N GLU A 25 4.82 -9.44 -1.45
CA GLU A 25 5.52 -10.73 -1.26
C GLU A 25 6.44 -10.76 -0.03
N VAL A 26 6.71 -9.61 0.59
CA VAL A 26 7.59 -9.52 1.76
C VAL A 26 6.88 -10.09 3.00
N LYS A 27 7.31 -11.28 3.42
CA LYS A 27 6.69 -12.02 4.55
C LYS A 27 7.16 -11.58 5.93
N GLN A 28 8.36 -11.02 6.05
CA GLN A 28 8.95 -10.62 7.32
C GLN A 28 9.23 -9.13 7.31
N LEU A 29 8.23 -8.36 7.76
CA LEU A 29 8.39 -6.93 7.96
C LEU A 29 8.91 -6.64 9.36
N GLN A 30 9.78 -5.64 9.46
CA GLN A 30 10.21 -5.13 10.76
C GLN A 30 9.01 -4.55 11.51
N ASN A 31 8.93 -4.80 12.82
CA ASN A 31 7.89 -4.22 13.68
C ASN A 31 8.22 -2.74 13.97
N HIS A 32 8.00 -1.89 12.98
CA HIS A 32 8.34 -0.47 12.99
C HIS A 32 7.32 0.33 12.17
N LEU A 33 7.05 1.58 12.58
CA LEU A 33 6.08 2.46 11.92
C LEU A 33 6.36 2.62 10.41
N GLY A 34 7.63 2.76 10.03
CA GLY A 34 8.03 2.87 8.63
C GLY A 34 7.63 1.66 7.77
N ALA A 35 7.64 0.44 8.33
CA ALA A 35 7.20 -0.74 7.62
C ALA A 35 5.67 -0.74 7.45
N ALA A 36 4.92 -0.40 8.51
CA ALA A 36 3.46 -0.27 8.45
C ALA A 36 3.03 0.82 7.45
N TYR A 37 3.67 1.98 7.50
CA TYR A 37 3.44 3.08 6.56
C TYR A 37 3.72 2.66 5.11
N ALA A 38 4.86 2.00 4.84
CA ALA A 38 5.22 1.59 3.49
C ALA A 38 4.17 0.64 2.87
N VAL A 39 3.64 -0.29 3.67
CA VAL A 39 2.56 -1.21 3.25
C VAL A 39 1.28 -0.44 2.97
N ALA A 40 0.81 0.37 3.93
CA ALA A 40 -0.44 1.11 3.80
C ALA A 40 -0.40 2.07 2.60
N ALA A 41 0.63 2.93 2.53
CA ALA A 41 0.79 3.89 1.45
C ALA A 41 0.95 3.21 0.08
N GLY A 42 1.75 2.14 0.01
CA GLY A 42 1.99 1.43 -1.25
C GLY A 42 0.73 0.78 -1.82
N LYS A 43 -0.11 0.17 -0.95
CA LYS A 43 -1.41 -0.39 -1.35
C LYS A 43 -2.39 0.69 -1.82
N THR A 44 -2.56 1.72 -0.99
CA THR A 44 -3.51 2.80 -1.24
C THR A 44 -3.24 3.50 -2.56
N ARG A 45 -1.99 3.89 -2.82
CA ARG A 45 -1.64 4.73 -3.97
C ARG A 45 -2.00 4.10 -5.31
N TYR A 46 -1.92 2.78 -5.44
CA TYR A 46 -2.15 2.14 -6.73
C TYR A 46 -3.58 2.37 -7.26
N ASN A 47 -4.59 2.30 -6.40
CA ASN A 47 -5.96 2.57 -6.78
C ASN A 47 -6.25 4.08 -6.70
N LEU A 48 -5.79 4.74 -5.63
CA LEU A 48 -6.11 6.15 -5.34
C LEU A 48 -5.57 7.10 -6.41
N GLU A 49 -4.30 6.97 -6.80
CA GLU A 49 -3.66 7.86 -7.80
C GLU A 49 -4.15 7.59 -9.23
N ARG A 50 -4.87 6.47 -9.44
CA ARG A 50 -5.50 6.09 -10.71
C ARG A 50 -7.00 6.39 -10.72
N GLU A 51 -7.48 7.15 -9.74
CA GLU A 51 -8.89 7.53 -9.56
C GLU A 51 -9.86 6.34 -9.51
N GLU A 52 -9.36 5.16 -9.12
CA GLU A 52 -10.16 3.94 -8.99
C GLU A 52 -10.85 3.92 -7.61
N TRP A 53 -11.69 4.93 -7.34
CA TRP A 53 -12.27 5.20 -6.02
C TRP A 53 -13.01 3.99 -5.42
N ASP A 54 -13.81 3.29 -6.24
CA ASP A 54 -14.52 2.09 -5.81
C ASP A 54 -13.56 0.99 -5.30
N LYS A 55 -12.38 0.86 -5.94
CA LYS A 55 -11.35 -0.09 -5.52
C LYS A 55 -10.53 0.43 -4.35
N ALA A 56 -10.34 1.75 -4.24
CA ALA A 56 -9.63 2.36 -3.11
C ALA A 56 -10.43 2.22 -1.81
N ALA A 57 -11.77 2.32 -1.87
CA ALA A 57 -12.66 2.11 -0.73
C ALA A 57 -12.76 0.64 -0.28
N GLN A 58 -12.31 -0.32 -1.11
CA GLN A 58 -12.39 -1.76 -0.87
C GLN A 58 -11.03 -2.40 -0.59
N ILE A 59 -10.04 -1.63 -0.13
CA ILE A 59 -8.71 -2.17 0.17
C ILE A 59 -8.82 -3.16 1.33
N ASP A 60 -8.63 -4.44 1.02
CA ASP A 60 -8.73 -5.52 1.99
C ASP A 60 -7.62 -5.45 3.06
N MET A 61 -8.05 -5.64 4.31
CA MET A 61 -7.22 -5.76 5.51
C MET A 61 -6.62 -7.16 5.71
N GLU A 62 -7.08 -8.16 4.93
CA GLU A 62 -6.42 -9.47 4.82
C GLU A 62 -5.08 -9.32 4.07
N VAL A 63 -4.14 -8.68 4.74
CA VAL A 63 -2.77 -8.56 4.29
C VAL A 63 -1.96 -9.57 5.09
N ALA A 64 -1.03 -10.24 4.45
CA ALA A 64 0.17 -10.66 5.18
C ALA A 64 0.64 -9.43 5.98
N ASN A 65 0.68 -9.54 7.31
CA ASN A 65 1.02 -8.47 8.26
C ASN A 65 -0.12 -7.55 8.79
N THR A 66 -1.38 -8.01 8.85
CA THR A 66 -2.47 -7.31 9.58
C THR A 66 -2.05 -6.87 10.99
N PHE A 67 -1.29 -7.71 11.71
CA PHE A 67 -0.72 -7.41 13.03
C PHE A 67 0.12 -6.11 13.08
N LEU A 68 0.80 -5.76 11.97
CA LEU A 68 1.61 -4.54 11.90
C LEU A 68 0.72 -3.30 11.76
N LEU A 69 -0.34 -3.36 10.96
CA LEU A 69 -1.26 -2.23 10.81
C LEU A 69 -2.07 -1.98 12.08
N GLU A 70 -2.51 -3.03 12.77
CA GLU A 70 -3.20 -2.92 14.07
C GLU A 70 -2.34 -2.21 15.13
N LYS A 71 -1.02 -2.47 15.14
CA LYS A 71 -0.10 -1.85 16.09
C LYS A 71 0.22 -0.39 15.76
N TYR A 72 -0.02 0.06 14.54
CA TYR A 72 0.22 1.43 14.08
C TYR A 72 -1.05 2.06 13.47
N PRO A 73 -2.02 2.49 14.30
CA PRO A 73 -3.30 3.03 13.84
C PRO A 73 -3.19 4.20 12.87
N ALA A 74 -2.16 5.04 13.00
CA ALA A 74 -1.90 6.15 12.09
C ALA A 74 -1.55 5.69 10.66
N ALA A 75 -0.89 4.53 10.51
CA ALA A 75 -0.68 3.92 9.21
C ALA A 75 -1.97 3.20 8.74
N GLN A 76 -2.68 2.56 9.66
CA GLN A 76 -3.95 1.90 9.36
C GLN A 76 -5.01 2.87 8.83
N SER A 77 -5.07 4.11 9.33
CA SER A 77 -6.06 5.09 8.85
C SER A 77 -5.89 5.45 7.38
N MET A 78 -4.72 5.20 6.78
CA MET A 78 -4.43 5.54 5.37
C MET A 78 -5.11 4.63 4.34
N ILE A 79 -5.72 3.52 4.79
CA ILE A 79 -6.45 2.58 3.92
C ILE A 79 -7.98 2.73 4.03
N TYR A 80 -8.46 3.73 4.79
CA TYR A 80 -9.89 4.05 4.91
C TYR A 80 -10.20 5.37 4.17
N PHE A 81 -11.26 5.37 3.35
CA PHE A 81 -11.72 6.49 2.54
C PHE A 81 -13.22 6.69 2.67
#